data_AF-A0A5E4P2T4-F1
#
_entry.id   AF-A0A5E4P2T4-F1
#
_cell.length_a   1.000
_cell.length_b   1.000
_cell.length_c   1.000
_cell.angle_alpha   90.00
_cell.angle_beta   90.00
_cell.angle_gamma   90.00
#
_symmetry.space_group_name_H-M   'P 1'
#
loop_
_entity.id
_entity.type
_entity.pdbx_description
1 polymer ?
#
loop_
_entity_poly.entity_id
_entity_poly.type
_entity_poly.pdbx_seq_one_letter_code
_entity_poly.pdbx_strand_id
1 'polypeptide(L)'
;MDIQALTGHAPLVPPPGARRPAAPFLPMSRAEMDALGWDACDIVLVTGDAYVDHPSFGMAIIGRLLEAQGFRVGIIAQPDWQSAEPFKALGRPTLFFGVTGGNLDSMVNRYTADRRLRHDDAYTAGGEGGKRPDRCTIVYTQRCREAFKDVPIVLGGIEASLRRIAHYDYWSDKVRRSILADAKADLLIYGNAERAVVEVANRLAAGEAPRELDSIRGVALFRRVPDTYTELLADDLDSDDEGASRQRDATVIRLPSYEQVVDDKEAYARASRVLHREANPGNARALVQRHGDRDLWLNPPPIPLTSAEMDAVYDLPYARAPHPSYGDAKIPAWDMIKFSVTIMRGCFGGCTFCSITEHEGRIIQNRSEGSVLREIERIRDKTPGFTGVISDVGGPTANMYRMACKDRRSRRPAGCRPASSPTSARTSTPRTTTSSASTARCAR
;
A
#
# COMPACT_ATOMS: atom_id res chain seq x y z
N MET A 1 14.16 21.58 -8.97
CA MET A 1 15.04 20.43 -8.69
C MET A 1 14.18 19.22 -8.90
N ASP A 2 14.39 18.55 -10.02
CA ASP A 2 13.75 17.28 -10.30
C ASP A 2 14.01 16.32 -9.16
N ILE A 3 12.96 15.67 -8.68
CA ILE A 3 13.05 14.62 -7.66
C ILE A 3 13.93 13.46 -8.18
N GLN A 4 14.11 13.33 -9.49
CA GLN A 4 15.05 12.40 -10.11
C GLN A 4 16.52 12.61 -9.68
N ALA A 5 16.92 13.83 -9.31
CA ALA A 5 18.32 14.13 -9.02
C ALA A 5 18.78 13.71 -7.59
N LEU A 6 17.87 13.25 -6.72
CA LEU A 6 18.21 12.88 -5.34
C LEU A 6 18.38 11.37 -5.10
N THR A 7 18.08 10.54 -6.10
CA THR A 7 18.25 9.08 -5.99
C THR A 7 18.92 8.59 -7.26
N GLY A 8 20.23 8.33 -7.24
CA GLY A 8 20.95 7.62 -8.29
C GLY A 8 20.54 6.13 -8.41
N HIS A 9 19.24 5.86 -8.35
CA HIS A 9 18.65 4.53 -8.36
C HIS A 9 18.30 4.15 -9.80
N ALA A 10 18.44 2.86 -10.11
CA ALA A 10 17.95 2.28 -11.35
C ALA A 10 16.47 2.64 -11.58
N PRO A 11 16.01 2.72 -12.85
CA PRO A 11 14.60 2.97 -13.12
C PRO A 11 13.72 1.92 -12.44
N LEU A 12 12.61 2.37 -11.82
CA LEU A 12 11.68 1.48 -11.10
C LEU A 12 11.22 0.30 -11.95
N VAL A 13 11.03 0.50 -13.24
CA VAL A 13 10.75 -0.57 -14.19
C VAL A 13 11.90 -0.61 -15.21
N PRO A 14 12.65 -1.71 -15.32
CA PRO A 14 13.71 -1.87 -16.32
C PRO A 14 13.18 -1.64 -17.75
N PRO A 15 14.00 -1.24 -18.74
CA PRO A 15 13.53 -1.11 -20.11
C PRO A 15 13.07 -2.46 -20.68
N PRO A 16 12.13 -2.52 -21.65
CA PRO A 16 11.56 -3.77 -22.16
C PRO A 16 12.60 -4.81 -22.61
N GLY A 17 13.69 -4.37 -23.25
CA GLY A 17 14.75 -5.27 -23.72
C GLY A 17 15.63 -5.90 -22.63
N ALA A 18 15.50 -5.45 -21.38
CA ALA A 18 16.22 -6.00 -20.22
C ALA A 18 15.35 -6.95 -19.37
N ARG A 19 14.08 -7.18 -19.76
CA ARG A 19 13.13 -8.00 -19.00
C ARG A 19 13.06 -9.42 -19.54
N ARG A 20 12.76 -10.37 -18.66
CA ARG A 20 12.29 -11.69 -19.08
C ARG A 20 10.95 -11.55 -19.83
N PRO A 21 10.64 -12.45 -20.79
CA PRO A 21 9.30 -12.52 -21.36
C PRO A 21 8.25 -12.63 -20.24
N ALA A 22 7.26 -11.75 -20.25
CA ALA A 22 6.20 -11.78 -19.26
C ALA A 22 5.30 -13.00 -19.48
N ALA A 23 4.90 -13.65 -18.39
CA ALA A 23 3.93 -14.72 -18.44
C ALA A 23 2.57 -14.17 -18.88
N PRO A 24 1.74 -14.91 -19.65
CA PRO A 24 0.40 -14.48 -19.99
C PRO A 24 -0.42 -14.12 -18.75
N PHE A 25 -0.30 -14.95 -17.71
CA PHE A 25 -0.75 -14.72 -16.35
C PHE A 25 0.35 -15.17 -15.39
N LEU A 26 0.43 -14.57 -14.20
CA LEU A 26 1.27 -15.11 -13.14
C LEU A 26 0.72 -16.48 -12.71
N PRO A 27 1.55 -17.54 -12.62
CA PRO A 27 1.06 -18.89 -12.38
C PRO A 27 0.35 -19.02 -11.03
N MET A 28 -0.77 -19.74 -11.04
CA MET A 28 -1.53 -20.13 -9.84
C MET A 28 -1.38 -21.62 -9.50
N SER A 29 -0.73 -22.40 -10.37
CA SER A 29 -0.52 -23.84 -10.20
C SER A 29 0.88 -24.30 -10.63
N ARG A 30 1.30 -25.49 -10.17
CA ARG A 30 2.55 -26.12 -10.62
C ARG A 30 2.57 -26.40 -12.12
N ALA A 31 1.45 -26.84 -12.70
CA ALA A 31 1.38 -27.09 -14.15
C ALA A 31 1.66 -25.83 -14.98
N GLU A 32 1.21 -24.66 -14.51
CA GLU A 32 1.52 -23.38 -15.17
C GLU A 32 2.98 -22.97 -14.98
N MET A 33 3.56 -23.26 -13.81
CA MET A 33 5.00 -23.07 -13.60
C MET A 33 5.83 -23.96 -14.54
N ASP A 34 5.45 -25.23 -14.70
CA ASP A 34 6.11 -26.17 -15.60
C ASP A 34 6.03 -25.69 -17.06
N ALA A 35 4.87 -25.17 -17.48
CA ALA A 35 4.69 -24.57 -18.81
C ALA A 35 5.57 -23.32 -19.05
N LEU A 36 5.90 -22.59 -17.98
CA LEU A 36 6.84 -21.46 -18.01
C LEU A 36 8.31 -21.91 -17.84
N GLY A 37 8.57 -23.19 -17.59
CA GLY A 37 9.89 -23.75 -17.31
C GLY A 37 10.45 -23.35 -15.93
N TRP A 38 9.58 -23.12 -14.94
CA TRP A 38 9.97 -22.67 -13.60
C TRP A 38 9.94 -23.83 -12.60
N ASP A 39 11.08 -24.11 -11.95
CA ASP A 39 11.17 -25.07 -10.84
C ASP A 39 10.60 -24.50 -9.52
N ALA A 40 10.78 -23.19 -9.31
CA ALA A 40 10.32 -22.48 -8.12
C ALA A 40 9.89 -21.05 -8.46
N CYS A 41 8.97 -20.51 -7.65
CA CYS A 41 8.73 -19.08 -7.58
C CYS A 41 9.79 -18.44 -6.69
N ASP A 42 10.25 -17.26 -7.04
CA ASP A 42 11.05 -16.45 -6.14
C ASP A 42 10.17 -15.81 -5.07
N ILE A 43 8.98 -15.35 -5.49
CA ILE A 43 8.00 -14.69 -4.64
C ILE A 43 6.64 -15.32 -4.89
N VAL A 44 5.91 -15.62 -3.81
CA VAL A 44 4.50 -16.06 -3.90
C VAL A 44 3.62 -15.03 -3.23
N LEU A 45 2.68 -14.46 -3.98
CA LEU A 45 1.69 -13.51 -3.47
C LEU A 45 0.42 -14.25 -3.06
N VAL A 46 -0.01 -14.08 -1.82
CA VAL A 46 -1.26 -14.65 -1.29
C VAL A 46 -2.27 -13.54 -1.09
N THR A 47 -3.44 -13.67 -1.71
CA THR A 47 -4.45 -12.62 -1.77
C THR A 47 -5.84 -13.10 -1.38
N GLY A 48 -6.60 -12.23 -0.69
CA GLY A 48 -8.01 -12.45 -0.33
C GLY A 48 -9.01 -12.26 -1.47
N ASP A 49 -8.57 -11.80 -2.64
CA ASP A 49 -9.40 -11.64 -3.84
C ASP A 49 -9.09 -12.72 -4.88
N ALA A 50 -10.02 -12.96 -5.81
CA ALA A 50 -9.75 -13.68 -7.05
C ALA A 50 -8.64 -12.98 -7.86
N TYR A 51 -7.84 -13.75 -8.59
CA TYR A 51 -6.78 -13.19 -9.43
C TYR A 51 -7.37 -12.59 -10.71
N VAL A 52 -7.47 -11.27 -10.73
CA VAL A 52 -7.76 -10.48 -11.93
C VAL A 52 -6.50 -9.71 -12.29
N ASP A 53 -5.91 -10.03 -13.44
CA ASP A 53 -4.65 -9.41 -13.87
C ASP A 53 -4.91 -8.06 -14.53
N HIS A 54 -5.22 -7.06 -13.70
CA HIS A 54 -5.63 -5.73 -14.14
C HIS A 54 -4.97 -4.63 -13.28
N PRO A 55 -4.60 -3.46 -13.85
CA PRO A 55 -3.95 -2.37 -13.12
C PRO A 55 -4.82 -1.67 -12.05
N SER A 56 -6.04 -2.17 -11.78
CA SER A 56 -6.89 -1.74 -10.66
C SER A 56 -6.81 -2.69 -9.47
N PHE A 57 -6.09 -3.81 -9.62
CA PHE A 57 -5.94 -4.85 -8.61
C PHE A 57 -4.53 -4.79 -8.03
N GLY A 58 -4.43 -4.58 -6.72
CA GLY A 58 -3.15 -4.28 -6.07
C GLY A 58 -2.14 -5.42 -6.21
N MET A 59 -2.57 -6.66 -6.04
CA MET A 59 -1.71 -7.84 -6.22
C MET A 59 -1.20 -7.99 -7.65
N ALA A 60 -1.99 -7.60 -8.66
CA ALA A 60 -1.57 -7.62 -10.06
C ALA A 60 -0.50 -6.56 -10.34
N ILE A 61 -0.68 -5.34 -9.85
CA ILE A 61 0.35 -4.28 -9.96
C ILE A 61 1.67 -4.75 -9.35
N ILE A 62 1.63 -5.25 -8.11
CA ILE A 62 2.83 -5.68 -7.39
C ILE A 62 3.46 -6.90 -8.07
N GLY A 63 2.65 -7.89 -8.47
CA GLY A 63 3.13 -9.08 -9.16
C GLY A 63 3.80 -8.77 -10.49
N ARG A 64 3.17 -7.97 -11.34
CA ARG A 64 3.74 -7.54 -12.64
C ARG A 64 4.97 -6.66 -12.47
N LEU A 65 5.01 -5.82 -11.44
CA LEU A 65 6.18 -5.00 -11.16
C LEU A 65 7.38 -5.87 -10.76
N LEU A 66 7.17 -6.85 -9.89
CA LEU A 66 8.21 -7.81 -9.47
C LEU A 66 8.65 -8.71 -10.63
N GLU A 67 7.72 -9.19 -11.46
CA GLU A 67 8.04 -9.91 -12.70
C GLU A 67 8.90 -9.06 -13.64
N ALA A 68 8.59 -7.76 -13.76
CA ALA A 68 9.39 -6.84 -14.57
C ALA A 68 10.80 -6.59 -14.01
N GLN A 69 11.05 -6.87 -12.73
CA GLN A 69 12.41 -6.90 -12.16
C GLN A 69 13.16 -8.20 -12.49
N GLY A 70 12.50 -9.19 -13.11
CA GLY A 70 13.07 -10.48 -13.47
C GLY A 70 12.78 -11.63 -12.48
N PHE A 71 12.03 -11.36 -11.41
CA PHE A 71 11.62 -12.38 -10.44
C PHE A 71 10.52 -13.29 -11.01
N ARG A 72 10.55 -14.57 -10.63
CA ARG A 72 9.46 -15.53 -10.89
C ARG A 72 8.41 -15.36 -9.81
N VAL A 73 7.25 -14.84 -10.18
CA VAL A 73 6.18 -14.50 -9.22
C VAL A 73 4.98 -15.40 -9.45
N GLY A 74 4.52 -16.05 -8.40
CA GLY A 74 3.27 -16.84 -8.41
C GLY A 74 2.19 -16.22 -7.54
N ILE A 75 0.93 -16.58 -7.78
CA ILE A 75 -0.23 -16.09 -7.02
C ILE A 75 -1.01 -17.26 -6.41
N ILE A 76 -1.34 -17.17 -5.13
CA ILE A 76 -2.32 -18.02 -4.46
C ILE A 76 -3.52 -17.14 -4.11
N ALA A 77 -4.60 -17.27 -4.89
CA ALA A 77 -5.81 -16.47 -4.74
C ALA A 77 -6.90 -17.23 -3.97
N GLN A 78 -7.42 -16.61 -2.90
CA GLN A 78 -8.48 -17.17 -2.04
C GLN A 78 -8.23 -18.64 -1.59
N PRO A 79 -7.04 -18.97 -1.06
CA PRO A 79 -6.80 -20.31 -0.54
C PRO A 79 -7.73 -20.63 0.63
N ASP A 80 -8.19 -21.88 0.71
CA ASP A 80 -8.89 -22.35 1.91
C ASP A 80 -7.96 -22.30 3.12
N TRP A 81 -8.33 -21.49 4.10
CA TRP A 81 -7.54 -21.21 5.30
C TRP A 81 -7.80 -22.18 6.44
N GLN A 82 -8.64 -23.20 6.25
CA GLN A 82 -8.85 -24.24 7.26
C GLN A 82 -7.63 -25.15 7.43
N SER A 83 -6.72 -25.18 6.45
CA SER A 83 -5.43 -25.89 6.53
C SER A 83 -4.31 -25.10 5.86
N ALA A 84 -3.05 -25.50 6.10
CA ALA A 84 -1.90 -24.93 5.41
C ALA A 84 -1.65 -25.53 4.02
N GLU A 85 -2.38 -26.57 3.62
CA GLU A 85 -2.09 -27.31 2.38
C GLU A 85 -2.30 -26.48 1.11
N PRO A 86 -3.39 -25.69 0.98
CA PRO A 86 -3.55 -24.78 -0.17
C PRO A 86 -2.43 -23.75 -0.32
N PHE A 87 -1.73 -23.41 0.77
CA PHE A 87 -0.62 -22.46 0.78
C PHE A 87 0.69 -23.09 0.27
N LYS A 88 0.71 -24.41 0.05
CA LYS A 88 1.83 -25.15 -0.57
C LYS A 88 1.65 -25.38 -2.06
N ALA A 89 0.55 -24.89 -2.66
CA ALA A 89 0.21 -25.16 -4.06
C ALA A 89 1.33 -24.81 -5.06
N LEU A 90 2.10 -23.74 -4.79
CA LEU A 90 3.25 -23.32 -5.60
C LEU A 90 4.61 -23.72 -5.01
N GLY A 91 4.58 -24.52 -3.93
CA GLY A 91 5.72 -24.89 -3.10
C GLY A 91 6.40 -23.72 -2.41
N ARG A 92 7.65 -23.96 -2.00
CA ARG A 92 8.44 -23.00 -1.20
C ARG A 92 8.98 -21.88 -2.10
N PRO A 93 8.66 -20.61 -1.85
CA PRO A 93 9.31 -19.51 -2.55
C PRO A 93 10.78 -19.37 -2.13
N THR A 94 11.63 -18.92 -3.04
CA THR A 94 13.08 -18.76 -2.76
C THR A 94 13.38 -17.49 -1.96
N LEU A 95 12.54 -16.45 -2.03
CA LEU A 95 12.72 -15.17 -1.32
C LEU A 95 11.69 -14.97 -0.20
N PHE A 96 10.40 -14.81 -0.53
CA PHE A 96 9.38 -14.51 0.49
C PHE A 96 7.95 -14.79 0.04
N PHE A 97 7.03 -14.88 1.02
CA PHE A 97 5.59 -14.76 0.80
C PHE A 97 5.14 -13.30 0.95
N GLY A 98 4.46 -12.76 -0.05
CA GLY A 98 3.76 -11.47 0.05
C GLY A 98 2.29 -11.70 0.39
N VAL A 99 1.78 -11.16 1.49
CA VAL A 99 0.41 -11.43 1.96
C VAL A 99 -0.44 -10.15 1.98
N THR A 100 -1.63 -10.21 1.40
CA THR A 100 -2.60 -9.11 1.38
C THR A 100 -4.03 -9.60 1.58
N GLY A 101 -4.86 -8.79 2.26
CA GLY A 101 -6.30 -9.02 2.37
C GLY A 101 -7.08 -8.82 1.07
N GLY A 102 -6.44 -8.21 0.05
CA GLY A 102 -7.04 -7.85 -1.24
C GLY A 102 -7.15 -6.33 -1.44
N ASN A 103 -7.99 -5.95 -2.40
CA ASN A 103 -8.34 -4.58 -2.76
C ASN A 103 -9.26 -3.91 -1.72
N LEU A 104 -9.98 -4.70 -0.92
CA LEU A 104 -10.82 -4.23 0.16
C LEU A 104 -10.43 -4.90 1.48
N ASP A 105 -10.61 -4.19 2.59
CA ASP A 105 -10.45 -4.77 3.92
C ASP A 105 -11.39 -5.96 4.11
N SER A 106 -10.86 -7.07 4.63
CA SER A 106 -11.61 -8.33 4.73
C SER A 106 -12.87 -8.22 5.61
N MET A 107 -12.84 -7.37 6.64
CA MET A 107 -13.98 -7.13 7.50
C MET A 107 -15.01 -6.24 6.82
N VAL A 108 -14.55 -5.16 6.15
CA VAL A 108 -15.43 -4.27 5.39
C VAL A 108 -16.11 -5.00 4.25
N ASN A 109 -15.44 -5.96 3.63
CA ASN A 109 -16.01 -6.81 2.60
C ASN A 109 -17.12 -7.72 3.18
N ARG A 110 -16.82 -8.41 4.28
CA ARG A 110 -17.73 -9.42 4.85
C ARG A 110 -18.91 -8.83 5.65
N TYR A 111 -18.76 -7.63 6.20
CA TYR A 111 -19.75 -7.03 7.10
C TYR A 111 -20.19 -5.62 6.68
N THR A 112 -21.50 -5.35 6.78
CA THR A 112 -22.04 -3.99 6.65
C THR A 112 -21.59 -3.09 7.80
N ALA A 113 -21.74 -1.78 7.64
CA ALA A 113 -21.45 -0.83 8.72
C ALA A 113 -22.24 -1.15 10.00
N ASP A 114 -23.47 -1.68 9.87
CA ASP A 114 -24.29 -2.15 10.99
C ASP A 114 -23.92 -3.56 11.50
N ARG A 115 -22.73 -4.06 11.15
CA ARG A 115 -22.19 -5.38 11.52
C ARG A 115 -23.03 -6.57 11.06
N ARG A 116 -23.83 -6.41 10.00
CA ARG A 116 -24.56 -7.52 9.37
C ARG A 116 -23.67 -8.24 8.37
N LEU A 117 -23.79 -9.57 8.31
CA LEU A 117 -23.04 -10.39 7.36
C LEU A 117 -23.54 -10.14 5.93
N ARG A 118 -22.62 -9.93 4.99
CA ARG A 118 -22.91 -9.99 3.55
C ARG A 118 -22.87 -11.41 3.05
N HIS A 119 -23.76 -11.73 2.12
CA HIS A 119 -23.84 -13.05 1.49
C HIS A 119 -23.13 -13.08 0.12
N ASP A 120 -22.64 -11.94 -0.34
CA ASP A 120 -21.94 -11.71 -1.59
C ASP A 120 -20.52 -11.16 -1.35
N ASP A 121 -19.62 -11.41 -2.31
CA ASP A 121 -18.27 -10.85 -2.33
C ASP A 121 -17.91 -10.45 -3.78
N ALA A 122 -17.80 -9.14 -4.01
CA ALA A 122 -17.54 -8.60 -5.36
C ALA A 122 -16.20 -9.05 -5.95
N TYR A 123 -15.24 -9.46 -5.13
CA TYR A 123 -13.89 -9.86 -5.55
C TYR A 123 -13.73 -11.37 -5.66
N THR A 124 -14.83 -12.12 -5.59
CA THR A 124 -14.83 -13.59 -5.63
C THR A 124 -15.44 -14.10 -6.92
N ALA A 125 -14.92 -15.22 -7.44
CA ALA A 125 -15.52 -15.93 -8.56
C ALA A 125 -16.94 -16.39 -8.22
N GLY A 126 -17.90 -16.05 -9.07
CA GLY A 126 -19.33 -16.29 -8.83
C GLY A 126 -20.00 -15.28 -7.89
N GLY A 127 -19.25 -14.32 -7.34
CA GLY A 127 -19.76 -13.38 -6.33
C GLY A 127 -20.04 -14.03 -4.97
N GLU A 128 -19.52 -15.23 -4.72
CA GLU A 128 -19.82 -16.03 -3.53
C GLU A 128 -19.26 -15.40 -2.24
N GLY A 129 -20.11 -15.21 -1.23
CA GLY A 129 -19.65 -14.80 0.10
C GLY A 129 -18.82 -15.89 0.79
N GLY A 130 -17.95 -15.47 1.72
CA GLY A 130 -17.27 -16.41 2.63
C GLY A 130 -16.10 -17.19 2.03
N LYS A 131 -15.46 -16.71 0.97
CA LYS A 131 -14.21 -17.28 0.40
C LYS A 131 -12.91 -16.70 0.96
N ARG A 132 -13.00 -15.82 1.96
CA ARG A 132 -11.84 -15.31 2.71
C ARG A 132 -12.18 -15.18 4.21
N PRO A 133 -11.20 -15.36 5.11
CA PRO A 133 -11.42 -15.20 6.53
C PRO A 133 -11.49 -13.74 6.96
N ASP A 134 -12.07 -13.52 8.14
CA ASP A 134 -11.96 -12.27 8.88
C ASP A 134 -10.49 -11.97 9.20
N ARG A 135 -10.07 -10.72 9.02
CA ARG A 135 -8.68 -10.28 9.19
C ARG A 135 -7.74 -11.16 8.37
N CYS A 136 -8.12 -11.31 7.10
CA CYS A 136 -7.53 -12.19 6.10
C CYS A 136 -6.00 -12.22 6.13
N THR A 137 -5.37 -11.04 6.17
CA THR A 137 -3.90 -10.91 6.22
C THR A 137 -3.27 -11.67 7.39
N ILE A 138 -3.89 -11.65 8.59
CA ILE A 138 -3.38 -12.35 9.78
C ILE A 138 -3.48 -13.86 9.58
N VAL A 139 -4.65 -14.35 9.16
CA VAL A 139 -4.90 -15.78 8.99
C VAL A 139 -4.02 -16.37 7.89
N TYR A 140 -3.91 -15.70 6.75
CA TYR A 140 -3.07 -16.15 5.65
C TYR A 140 -1.59 -16.15 6.02
N THR A 141 -1.13 -15.16 6.81
CA THR A 141 0.25 -15.16 7.34
C THR A 141 0.52 -16.39 8.19
N GLN A 142 -0.40 -16.75 9.08
CA GLN A 142 -0.25 -17.92 9.94
C GLN A 142 -0.18 -19.21 9.11
N ARG A 143 -0.99 -19.33 8.07
CA ARG A 143 -0.96 -20.48 7.16
C ARG A 143 0.29 -20.55 6.30
N CYS A 144 0.80 -19.41 5.82
CA CYS A 144 2.10 -19.35 5.15
C CYS A 144 3.23 -19.82 6.08
N ARG A 145 3.22 -19.37 7.35
CA ARG A 145 4.21 -19.78 8.36
C ARG A 145 4.11 -21.27 8.71
N GLU A 146 2.90 -21.82 8.76
CA GLU A 146 2.66 -23.26 8.96
C GLU A 146 3.12 -24.09 7.75
N ALA A 147 2.89 -23.60 6.53
CA ALA A 147 3.32 -24.25 5.30
C ALA A 147 4.85 -24.28 5.17
N PHE A 148 5.52 -23.16 5.45
CA PHE A 148 6.98 -23.03 5.37
C PHE A 148 7.53 -22.10 6.46
N LYS A 149 8.00 -22.70 7.57
CA LYS A 149 8.41 -22.00 8.79
C LYS A 149 9.46 -20.91 8.58
N ASP A 150 10.48 -21.17 7.77
CA ASP A 150 11.67 -20.30 7.66
C ASP A 150 11.62 -19.34 6.46
N VAL A 151 10.49 -19.27 5.76
CA VAL A 151 10.32 -18.32 4.65
C VAL A 151 9.91 -16.96 5.21
N PRO A 152 10.60 -15.86 4.83
CA PRO A 152 10.16 -14.51 5.19
C PRO A 152 8.72 -14.21 4.72
N ILE A 153 7.95 -13.52 5.55
CA ILE A 153 6.59 -13.08 5.21
C ILE A 153 6.53 -11.56 5.25
N VAL A 154 6.06 -10.97 4.14
CA VAL A 154 5.96 -9.53 3.94
C VAL A 154 4.49 -9.17 3.76
N LEU A 155 3.96 -8.35 4.67
CA LEU A 155 2.57 -7.88 4.61
C LEU A 155 2.43 -6.67 3.70
N GLY A 156 1.30 -6.55 3.01
CA GLY A 156 0.98 -5.39 2.19
C GLY A 156 -0.52 -5.18 1.99
N GLY A 157 -0.86 -4.19 1.18
CA GLY A 157 -2.24 -3.82 0.87
C GLY A 157 -2.89 -2.92 1.92
N ILE A 158 -4.15 -2.55 1.67
CA ILE A 158 -4.90 -1.58 2.47
C ILE A 158 -5.09 -2.09 3.91
N GLU A 159 -5.45 -3.36 4.08
CA GLU A 159 -5.69 -3.95 5.40
C GLU A 159 -4.43 -3.88 6.29
N ALA A 160 -3.25 -4.19 5.75
CA ALA A 160 -1.99 -4.10 6.48
C ALA A 160 -1.58 -2.64 6.73
N SER A 161 -1.64 -1.82 5.68
CA SER A 161 -1.20 -0.43 5.70
C SER A 161 -1.94 0.40 6.75
N LEU A 162 -3.26 0.29 6.85
CA LEU A 162 -4.05 1.08 7.80
C LEU A 162 -3.89 0.59 9.25
N ARG A 163 -3.54 -0.68 9.44
CA ARG A 163 -3.36 -1.32 10.76
C ARG A 163 -1.88 -1.43 11.18
N ARG A 164 -1.02 -0.57 10.62
CA ARG A 164 0.43 -0.61 10.81
C ARG A 164 0.90 -0.24 12.22
N ILE A 165 0.11 0.50 13.00
CA ILE A 165 0.33 0.76 14.43
C ILE A 165 -0.86 0.24 15.26
N ALA A 166 -0.83 0.41 16.58
CA ALA A 166 -2.01 0.21 17.41
C ALA A 166 -3.19 1.02 16.88
N HIS A 167 -4.33 0.36 16.70
CA HIS A 167 -5.49 0.93 16.01
C HIS A 167 -6.79 0.49 16.68
N TYR A 168 -7.80 1.34 16.65
CA TYR A 168 -9.14 1.00 17.05
C TYR A 168 -9.80 0.11 15.98
N ASP A 169 -10.24 -1.07 16.40
CA ASP A 169 -10.96 -2.03 15.57
C ASP A 169 -12.46 -1.93 15.84
N TYR A 170 -13.18 -1.26 14.94
CA TYR A 170 -14.62 -1.05 15.04
C TYR A 170 -15.42 -2.36 15.22
N TRP A 171 -14.94 -3.46 14.63
CA TRP A 171 -15.66 -4.74 14.64
C TRP A 171 -15.65 -5.43 15.99
N SER A 172 -14.54 -5.35 16.73
CA SER A 172 -14.42 -5.91 18.09
C SER A 172 -14.57 -4.88 19.21
N ASP A 173 -14.75 -3.60 18.85
CA ASP A 173 -14.84 -2.46 19.77
C ASP A 173 -13.66 -2.38 20.75
N LYS A 174 -12.45 -2.57 20.22
CA LYS A 174 -11.21 -2.64 21.01
C LYS A 174 -10.05 -1.99 20.28
N VAL A 175 -9.08 -1.49 21.05
CA VAL A 175 -7.77 -1.13 20.49
C VAL A 175 -6.94 -2.41 20.33
N ARG A 176 -6.56 -2.70 19.09
CA ARG A 176 -5.71 -3.83 18.72
C ARG A 176 -4.27 -3.38 18.54
N ARG A 177 -3.36 -4.34 18.62
CA ARG A 177 -1.94 -4.13 18.29
C ARG A 177 -1.79 -3.86 16.79
N SER A 178 -0.58 -3.49 16.37
CA SER A 178 -0.23 -3.50 14.96
C SER A 178 -0.50 -4.87 14.36
N ILE A 179 -1.02 -4.90 13.13
CA ILE A 179 -1.25 -6.14 12.40
C ILE A 179 0.04 -6.94 12.19
N LEU A 180 1.20 -6.27 12.13
CA LEU A 180 2.51 -6.94 12.07
C LEU A 180 2.77 -7.74 13.36
N ALA A 181 2.34 -7.21 14.51
CA ALA A 181 2.43 -7.90 15.80
C ALA A 181 1.51 -9.12 15.85
N ASP A 182 0.25 -8.95 15.46
CA ASP A 182 -0.78 -10.00 15.52
C ASP A 182 -0.50 -11.13 14.51
N ALA A 183 -0.03 -10.78 13.31
CA ALA A 183 0.29 -11.74 12.25
C ALA A 183 1.62 -12.47 12.46
N LYS A 184 2.56 -11.88 13.23
CA LYS A 184 3.94 -12.38 13.40
C LYS A 184 4.67 -12.53 12.06
N ALA A 185 4.44 -11.60 11.14
CA ALA A 185 5.21 -11.49 9.90
C ALA A 185 6.56 -10.80 10.16
N ASP A 186 7.43 -10.83 9.17
CA ASP A 186 8.78 -10.29 9.27
C ASP A 186 8.81 -8.79 8.94
N LEU A 187 8.06 -8.38 7.90
CA LEU A 187 7.97 -7.01 7.42
C LEU A 187 6.53 -6.63 7.12
N LEU A 188 6.23 -5.33 7.23
CA LEU A 188 5.01 -4.72 6.72
C LEU A 188 5.40 -3.59 5.78
N ILE A 189 4.87 -3.62 4.56
CA ILE A 189 5.03 -2.58 3.56
C ILE A 189 3.72 -1.78 3.49
N TYR A 190 3.80 -0.45 3.59
CA TYR A 190 2.63 0.42 3.65
C TYR A 190 2.65 1.57 2.64
N GLY A 191 1.43 1.99 2.28
CA GLY A 191 1.15 3.00 1.27
C GLY A 191 1.44 2.58 -0.18
N ASN A 192 1.66 3.56 -1.07
CA ASN A 192 2.08 3.32 -2.47
C ASN A 192 3.53 2.81 -2.50
N ALA A 193 3.68 1.50 -2.41
CA ALA A 193 4.93 0.90 -2.01
C ALA A 193 5.66 0.14 -3.11
N GLU A 194 5.43 0.49 -4.38
CA GLU A 194 6.10 -0.08 -5.55
C GLU A 194 7.63 -0.04 -5.42
N ARG A 195 8.18 1.10 -4.99
CA ARG A 195 9.63 1.22 -4.76
C ARG A 195 10.10 0.34 -3.61
N ALA A 196 9.35 0.33 -2.50
CA ALA A 196 9.72 -0.41 -1.31
C ALA A 196 9.72 -1.92 -1.57
N VAL A 197 8.71 -2.45 -2.28
CA VAL A 197 8.65 -3.88 -2.59
C VAL A 197 9.77 -4.31 -3.54
N VAL A 198 10.13 -3.48 -4.52
CA VAL A 198 11.25 -3.73 -5.43
C VAL A 198 12.57 -3.73 -4.66
N GLU A 199 12.78 -2.76 -3.78
CA GLU A 199 14.00 -2.67 -2.97
C GLU A 199 14.12 -3.85 -1.98
N VAL A 200 13.02 -4.19 -1.30
CA VAL A 200 12.94 -5.38 -0.42
C VAL A 200 13.29 -6.65 -1.20
N ALA A 201 12.66 -6.87 -2.36
CA ALA A 201 12.91 -8.07 -3.15
C ALA A 201 14.37 -8.19 -3.61
N ASN A 202 14.97 -7.08 -4.08
CA ASN A 202 16.37 -7.08 -4.52
C ASN A 202 17.35 -7.29 -3.36
N ARG A 203 17.12 -6.66 -2.19
CA ARG A 203 18.00 -6.84 -1.02
C ARG A 203 17.90 -8.23 -0.42
N LEU A 204 16.70 -8.82 -0.37
CA LEU A 204 16.54 -10.22 0.01
C LEU A 204 17.22 -11.16 -0.99
N ALA A 205 17.11 -10.89 -2.30
CA ALA A 205 17.82 -11.65 -3.33
C ALA A 205 19.35 -11.52 -3.24
N ALA A 206 19.85 -10.39 -2.72
CA ALA A 206 21.27 -10.18 -2.41
C ALA A 206 21.73 -10.88 -1.11
N GLY A 207 20.82 -11.55 -0.39
CA GLY A 207 21.11 -12.32 0.81
C GLY A 207 20.97 -11.57 2.13
N GLU A 208 20.46 -10.33 2.12
CA GLU A 208 20.17 -9.60 3.35
C GLU A 208 18.98 -10.21 4.10
N ALA A 209 19.00 -10.16 5.43
CA ALA A 209 17.89 -10.64 6.25
C ALA A 209 16.79 -9.57 6.37
N PRO A 210 15.50 -9.96 6.53
CA PRO A 210 14.40 -9.01 6.71
C PRO A 210 14.64 -7.96 7.80
N ARG A 211 15.26 -8.36 8.92
CA ARG A 211 15.59 -7.47 10.06
C ARG A 211 16.59 -6.36 9.72
N GLU A 212 17.30 -6.46 8.60
CA GLU A 212 18.31 -5.50 8.12
C GLU A 212 17.71 -4.50 7.11
N LEU A 213 16.44 -4.67 6.73
CA LEU A 213 15.72 -3.80 5.78
C LEU A 213 15.07 -2.59 6.45
N ASP A 214 15.74 -2.09 7.49
CA ASP A 214 15.25 -1.06 8.40
C ASP A 214 15.44 0.36 7.89
N SER A 215 16.04 0.54 6.71
CA SER A 215 16.28 1.82 6.05
C SER A 215 15.30 2.11 4.90
N ILE A 216 14.51 1.13 4.49
CA ILE A 216 13.63 1.23 3.33
C ILE A 216 12.37 2.02 3.68
N ARG A 217 12.11 3.10 2.93
CA ARG A 217 10.90 3.93 3.12
C ARG A 217 9.64 3.11 2.88
N GLY A 218 8.62 3.33 3.71
CA GLY A 218 7.37 2.56 3.63
C GLY A 218 7.45 1.16 4.22
N VAL A 219 8.55 0.79 4.87
CA VAL A 219 8.69 -0.49 5.59
C VAL A 219 8.54 -0.28 7.10
N ALA A 220 7.85 -1.21 7.74
CA ALA A 220 7.75 -1.36 9.17
C ALA A 220 8.23 -2.75 9.60
N LEU A 221 8.91 -2.80 10.75
CA LEU A 221 9.51 -4.01 11.30
C LEU A 221 9.69 -3.90 12.82
N PHE A 222 9.84 -5.02 13.51
CA PHE A 222 10.24 -5.02 14.91
C PHE A 222 11.76 -4.89 15.04
N ARG A 223 12.22 -3.86 15.73
CA ARG A 223 13.63 -3.64 16.07
C ARG A 223 13.74 -2.74 17.28
N ARG A 224 14.85 -2.83 18.01
CA ARG A 224 15.20 -1.78 18.98
C ARG A 224 15.55 -0.49 18.25
N VAL A 225 15.25 0.63 18.88
CA VAL A 225 15.77 1.93 18.47
C VAL A 225 17.30 1.88 18.60
N PRO A 226 18.06 2.22 17.55
CA PRO A 226 19.51 2.29 17.66
C PRO A 226 19.96 3.39 18.62
N ASP A 227 21.03 3.17 19.36
CA ASP A 227 21.60 4.16 20.30
C ASP A 227 22.02 5.47 19.63
N THR A 228 22.19 5.45 18.30
CA THR A 228 22.50 6.64 17.49
C THR A 228 21.30 7.57 17.28
N TYR A 229 20.07 7.12 17.58
CA TYR A 229 18.85 7.91 17.39
C TYR A 229 18.44 8.67 18.65
N THR A 230 18.08 9.93 18.48
CA THR A 230 17.38 10.71 19.50
C THR A 230 15.88 10.40 19.44
N GLU A 231 15.29 9.99 20.56
CA GLU A 231 13.85 9.77 20.68
C GLU A 231 13.13 11.05 21.11
N LEU A 232 12.14 11.48 20.32
CA LEU A 232 11.22 12.55 20.68
C LEU A 232 9.88 11.95 21.09
N LEU A 233 9.38 12.29 22.28
CA LEU A 233 8.07 11.80 22.70
C LEU A 233 6.98 12.52 21.92
N ALA A 234 5.92 11.80 21.55
CA ALA A 234 4.76 12.38 20.89
C ALA A 234 4.11 13.53 21.67
N ASP A 235 4.26 13.55 23.01
CA ASP A 235 3.74 14.58 23.91
C ASP A 235 4.55 15.88 23.82
N ASP A 236 5.83 15.82 23.44
CA ASP A 236 6.70 16.99 23.30
C ASP A 236 6.43 17.77 21.99
N LEU A 237 5.66 17.18 21.07
CA LEU A 237 5.37 17.72 19.73
C LEU A 237 4.24 18.79 19.72
N ASP A 238 3.78 19.22 20.89
CA ASP A 238 2.74 20.24 21.09
C ASP A 238 3.30 21.67 21.25
N SER A 239 4.62 21.85 21.21
CA SER A 239 5.25 23.18 21.28
C SER A 239 5.31 23.88 19.91
N ASP A 240 5.07 25.20 19.89
CA ASP A 240 5.14 26.04 18.68
C ASP A 240 6.55 26.10 18.05
N ASP A 241 7.59 25.71 18.80
CA ASP A 241 9.01 25.74 18.43
C ASP A 241 9.51 24.46 17.69
N GLU A 242 8.62 23.51 17.39
CA GLU A 242 8.86 22.28 16.62
C GLU A 242 9.62 22.49 15.28
N GLY A 243 9.59 23.71 14.72
CA GLY A 243 10.32 24.08 13.50
C GLY A 243 11.83 24.30 13.67
N ALA A 244 12.32 24.43 14.91
CA ALA A 244 13.67 24.90 15.24
C ALA A 244 14.70 23.78 15.53
N SER A 245 14.29 22.62 16.06
CA SER A 245 15.23 21.50 16.34
C SER A 245 15.48 20.64 15.08
N ARG A 246 16.27 21.20 14.15
CA ARG A 246 16.62 20.56 12.86
C ARG A 246 17.85 19.66 12.96
N GLN A 247 17.81 18.61 13.78
CA GLN A 247 18.65 17.44 13.52
C GLN A 247 17.81 16.39 12.80
N ARG A 248 17.91 16.41 11.47
CA ARG A 248 17.15 15.52 10.58
C ARG A 248 17.69 14.09 10.60
N ASP A 249 18.99 13.97 10.80
CA ASP A 249 19.70 12.71 10.68
C ASP A 249 19.75 12.09 12.09
N ALA A 250 19.10 10.93 12.25
CA ALA A 250 18.98 10.17 13.49
C ALA A 250 18.02 10.72 14.57
N THR A 251 16.79 11.12 14.17
CA THR A 251 15.68 11.36 15.12
C THR A 251 14.51 10.43 14.82
N VAL A 252 13.88 9.88 15.86
CA VAL A 252 12.66 9.06 15.78
C VAL A 252 11.59 9.61 16.73
N ILE A 253 10.32 9.56 16.32
CA ILE A 253 9.21 9.95 17.19
C ILE A 253 8.66 8.71 17.89
N ARG A 254 8.68 8.72 19.22
CA ARG A 254 8.05 7.71 20.06
C ARG A 254 6.58 8.01 20.27
N LEU A 255 5.74 7.12 19.74
CA LEU A 255 4.31 7.10 20.02
C LEU A 255 4.04 6.49 21.41
N PRO A 256 2.91 6.85 22.05
CA PRO A 256 2.43 6.14 23.22
C PRO A 256 2.34 4.63 22.92
N SER A 257 2.80 3.81 23.86
CA SER A 257 2.81 2.35 23.73
C SER A 257 1.40 1.79 23.51
N TYR A 258 1.33 0.57 22.97
CA TYR A 258 0.07 -0.16 22.83
C TYR A 258 -0.70 -0.20 24.15
N GLU A 259 0.00 -0.53 25.24
CA GLU A 259 -0.58 -0.63 26.58
C GLU A 259 -1.17 0.73 27.02
N GLN A 260 -0.48 1.84 26.77
CA GLN A 260 -1.00 3.18 27.08
C GLN A 260 -2.23 3.54 26.24
N VAL A 261 -2.22 3.28 24.93
CA VAL A 261 -3.35 3.67 24.05
C VAL A 261 -4.58 2.79 24.21
N VAL A 262 -4.45 1.62 24.83
CA VAL A 262 -5.59 0.78 25.22
C VAL A 262 -6.37 1.42 26.38
N ASP A 263 -5.66 1.99 27.34
CA ASP A 263 -6.24 2.50 28.58
C ASP A 263 -6.56 4.01 28.53
N ASP A 264 -5.86 4.79 27.69
CA ASP A 264 -6.02 6.25 27.57
C ASP A 264 -6.44 6.67 26.14
N LYS A 265 -7.67 7.21 26.05
CA LYS A 265 -8.25 7.74 24.81
C LYS A 265 -7.50 8.97 24.29
N GLU A 266 -6.95 9.80 25.16
CA GLU A 266 -6.16 10.96 24.75
C GLU A 266 -4.81 10.52 24.19
N ALA A 267 -4.14 9.55 24.82
CA ALA A 267 -2.94 8.92 24.26
C ALA A 267 -3.20 8.32 22.87
N TYR A 268 -4.33 7.63 22.69
CA TYR A 268 -4.73 7.13 21.37
C TYR A 268 -4.93 8.26 20.35
N ALA A 269 -5.64 9.32 20.73
CA ALA A 269 -5.87 10.48 19.86
C ALA A 269 -4.55 11.18 19.50
N ARG A 270 -3.62 11.32 20.45
CA ARG A 270 -2.26 11.86 20.22
C ARG A 270 -1.48 10.98 19.25
N ALA A 271 -1.45 9.66 19.45
CA ALA A 271 -0.78 8.72 18.55
C ALA A 271 -1.32 8.82 17.11
N SER A 272 -2.65 8.85 16.95
CA SER A 272 -3.30 9.01 15.65
C SER A 272 -2.96 10.35 15.00
N ARG A 273 -2.99 11.46 15.75
CA ARG A 273 -2.63 12.79 15.25
C ARG A 273 -1.18 12.82 14.73
N VAL A 274 -0.24 12.24 15.47
CA VAL A 274 1.17 12.18 15.05
C VAL A 274 1.32 11.33 13.79
N LEU A 275 0.68 10.16 13.72
CA LEU A 275 0.67 9.31 12.52
C LEU A 275 0.22 10.09 11.28
N HIS A 276 -0.83 10.91 11.41
CA HIS A 276 -1.35 11.73 10.32
C HIS A 276 -0.42 12.90 9.94
N ARG A 277 0.25 13.51 10.92
CA ARG A 277 1.22 14.60 10.67
C ARG A 277 2.46 14.09 9.94
N GLU A 278 2.93 12.90 10.30
CA GLU A 278 4.11 12.25 9.73
C GLU A 278 3.77 11.42 8.46
N ALA A 279 2.61 11.66 7.86
CA ALA A 279 2.22 11.07 6.58
C ALA A 279 2.81 11.81 5.36
N ASN A 280 3.41 13.00 5.53
CA ASN A 280 4.06 13.70 4.41
C ASN A 280 5.46 13.13 4.16
N PRO A 281 5.71 12.46 3.02
CA PRO A 281 6.98 11.79 2.74
C PRO A 281 8.20 12.72 2.70
N GLY A 282 8.01 14.03 2.61
CA GLY A 282 9.11 14.97 2.53
C GLY A 282 9.78 15.44 3.80
N ASN A 283 9.06 15.35 4.90
CA ASN A 283 9.51 15.77 6.22
C ASN A 283 9.14 14.77 7.30
N ALA A 284 8.47 13.68 6.94
CA ALA A 284 8.18 12.58 7.84
C ALA A 284 9.46 12.02 8.47
N ARG A 285 9.43 11.91 9.78
CA ARG A 285 10.43 11.20 10.59
C ARG A 285 10.02 9.73 10.72
N ALA A 286 10.97 8.89 11.13
CA ALA A 286 10.63 7.54 11.55
C ALA A 286 9.73 7.60 12.79
N LEU A 287 8.81 6.65 12.91
CA LEU A 287 7.99 6.47 14.10
C LEU A 287 8.38 5.18 14.80
N VAL A 288 8.21 5.15 16.10
CA VAL A 288 8.35 3.93 16.88
C VAL A 288 7.23 3.81 17.91
N GLN A 289 6.64 2.62 18.03
CA GLN A 289 5.63 2.31 19.03
C GLN A 289 5.98 1.03 19.76
N ARG A 290 5.96 1.08 21.10
CA ARG A 290 6.20 -0.12 21.91
C ARG A 290 4.96 -1.00 21.96
N HIS A 291 5.14 -2.30 21.74
CA HIS A 291 4.13 -3.34 21.90
C HIS A 291 4.70 -4.42 22.82
N GLY A 292 4.35 -4.38 24.11
CA GLY A 292 4.97 -5.22 25.13
C GLY A 292 6.47 -4.90 25.30
N ASP A 293 7.32 -5.89 25.03
CA ASP A 293 8.78 -5.83 25.17
C ASP A 293 9.52 -5.47 23.88
N ARG A 294 8.79 -5.28 22.78
CA ARG A 294 9.36 -5.00 21.45
C ARG A 294 8.92 -3.65 20.92
N ASP A 295 9.83 -3.03 20.19
CA ASP A 295 9.60 -1.79 19.47
C ASP A 295 9.24 -2.06 18.02
N LEU A 296 8.08 -1.55 17.62
CA LEU A 296 7.64 -1.51 16.24
C LEU A 296 8.18 -0.22 15.60
N TRP A 297 9.10 -0.38 14.68
CA TRP A 297 9.70 0.70 13.91
C TRP A 297 8.95 0.90 12.59
N LEU A 298 8.66 2.15 12.24
CA LEU A 298 8.09 2.54 10.97
C LEU A 298 9.02 3.54 10.29
N ASN A 299 9.57 3.15 9.15
CA ASN A 299 10.29 4.09 8.31
C ASN A 299 9.35 5.15 7.75
N PRO A 300 9.85 6.33 7.40
CA PRO A 300 9.07 7.35 6.71
C PRO A 300 8.34 6.81 5.47
N PRO A 301 7.16 7.37 5.10
CA PRO A 301 6.35 6.86 4.00
C PRO A 301 7.08 6.93 2.65
N PRO A 302 6.70 6.09 1.68
CA PRO A 302 7.35 6.06 0.38
C PRO A 302 7.21 7.42 -0.33
N ILE A 303 8.22 7.79 -1.11
CA ILE A 303 8.09 8.95 -2.00
C ILE A 303 7.06 8.59 -3.07
N PRO A 304 6.12 9.49 -3.44
CA PRO A 304 5.17 9.25 -4.53
C PRO A 304 5.89 9.02 -5.86
N LEU A 305 5.29 8.22 -6.75
CA LEU A 305 5.84 7.97 -8.07
C LEU A 305 5.82 9.24 -8.94
N THR A 306 6.84 9.40 -9.77
CA THR A 306 6.80 10.41 -10.85
C THR A 306 5.83 9.96 -11.94
N SER A 307 5.41 10.89 -12.81
CA SER A 307 4.55 10.54 -13.95
C SER A 307 5.16 9.48 -14.86
N ALA A 308 6.47 9.52 -15.09
CA ALA A 308 7.15 8.51 -15.90
C ALA A 308 7.14 7.12 -15.25
N GLU A 309 7.31 7.03 -13.93
CA GLU A 309 7.23 5.75 -13.21
C GLU A 309 5.78 5.24 -13.13
N MET A 310 4.81 6.13 -12.91
CA MET A 310 3.39 5.78 -13.01
C MET A 310 3.08 5.18 -14.38
N ASP A 311 3.45 5.87 -15.47
CA ASP A 311 3.25 5.37 -16.82
C ASP A 311 3.91 4.00 -17.01
N ALA A 312 5.16 3.83 -16.53
CA ALA A 312 5.86 2.57 -16.64
C ALA A 312 5.15 1.41 -15.92
N VAL A 313 4.57 1.66 -14.75
CA VAL A 313 3.79 0.66 -13.97
C VAL A 313 2.47 0.33 -14.65
N TYR A 314 1.76 1.32 -15.19
CA TYR A 314 0.47 1.12 -15.87
C TYR A 314 0.63 0.59 -17.31
N ASP A 315 1.80 0.72 -17.90
CA ASP A 315 2.14 0.18 -19.23
C ASP A 315 2.70 -1.25 -19.17
N LEU A 316 2.83 -1.84 -17.96
CA LEU A 316 3.17 -3.26 -17.80
C LEU A 316 2.19 -4.19 -18.55
N PRO A 317 2.62 -5.42 -18.92
CA PRO A 317 1.86 -6.32 -19.77
C PRO A 317 0.75 -7.06 -19.00
N TYR A 318 -0.24 -6.33 -18.50
CA TYR A 318 -1.44 -6.91 -17.89
C TYR A 318 -2.27 -7.65 -18.95
N ALA A 319 -2.78 -8.83 -18.60
CA ALA A 319 -3.73 -9.57 -19.42
C ALA A 319 -5.07 -8.83 -19.53
N ARG A 320 -5.40 -7.98 -18.54
CA ARG A 320 -6.70 -7.30 -18.39
C ARG A 320 -7.87 -8.27 -18.48
N ALA A 321 -7.77 -9.36 -17.73
CA ALA A 321 -8.83 -10.36 -17.60
C ALA A 321 -8.69 -11.11 -16.26
N PRO A 322 -9.77 -11.77 -15.80
CA PRO A 322 -9.68 -12.80 -14.77
C PRO A 322 -8.76 -13.94 -15.20
N HIS A 323 -8.16 -14.61 -14.22
CA HIS A 323 -7.38 -15.81 -14.49
C HIS A 323 -8.24 -16.90 -15.16
N PRO A 324 -7.74 -17.62 -16.19
CA PRO A 324 -8.52 -18.60 -16.94
C PRO A 324 -9.09 -19.76 -16.09
N SER A 325 -8.49 -20.05 -14.94
CA SER A 325 -8.96 -21.09 -14.01
C SER A 325 -10.39 -20.88 -13.49
N TYR A 326 -10.92 -19.66 -13.59
CA TYR A 326 -12.28 -19.35 -13.17
C TYR A 326 -13.35 -19.69 -14.23
N GLY A 327 -12.94 -20.05 -15.46
CA GLY A 327 -13.87 -20.34 -16.56
C GLY A 327 -14.84 -19.18 -16.81
N ASP A 328 -16.13 -19.48 -16.87
CA ASP A 328 -17.21 -18.49 -17.09
C ASP A 328 -17.73 -17.83 -15.81
N ALA A 329 -17.08 -18.05 -14.67
CA ALA A 329 -17.52 -17.47 -13.40
C ALA A 329 -17.44 -15.94 -13.44
N LYS A 330 -18.57 -15.28 -13.15
CA LYS A 330 -18.62 -13.82 -13.05
C LYS A 330 -17.88 -13.34 -11.81
N ILE A 331 -17.02 -12.33 -11.97
CA ILE A 331 -16.39 -11.63 -10.85
C ILE A 331 -16.93 -10.19 -10.88
N PRO A 332 -17.83 -9.81 -9.95
CA PRO A 332 -18.52 -8.52 -10.02
C PRO A 332 -17.57 -7.31 -10.08
N ALA A 333 -16.46 -7.35 -9.33
CA ALA A 333 -15.46 -6.30 -9.34
C ALA A 333 -14.83 -6.12 -10.73
N TRP A 334 -14.51 -7.23 -11.43
CA TRP A 334 -13.99 -7.20 -12.80
C TRP A 334 -14.99 -6.58 -13.77
N ASP A 335 -16.26 -6.98 -13.69
CA ASP A 335 -17.31 -6.46 -14.58
C ASP A 335 -17.48 -4.94 -14.47
N MET A 336 -17.28 -4.37 -13.28
CA MET A 336 -17.31 -2.92 -13.08
C MET A 336 -16.09 -2.20 -13.69
N ILE A 337 -14.91 -2.80 -13.64
CA ILE A 337 -13.64 -2.10 -13.92
C ILE A 337 -13.02 -2.40 -15.28
N LYS A 338 -13.51 -3.40 -16.03
CA LYS A 338 -12.89 -3.85 -17.30
C LYS A 338 -12.72 -2.75 -18.36
N PHE A 339 -13.60 -1.75 -18.33
CA PHE A 339 -13.57 -0.56 -19.19
C PHE A 339 -13.24 0.74 -18.43
N SER A 340 -12.67 0.64 -17.23
CA SER A 340 -12.18 1.79 -16.45
C SER A 340 -10.70 2.05 -16.73
N VAL A 341 -10.30 3.32 -16.64
CA VAL A 341 -8.90 3.77 -16.77
C VAL A 341 -8.54 4.66 -15.61
N THR A 342 -7.55 4.27 -14.80
CA THR A 342 -7.05 5.10 -13.69
C THR A 342 -6.15 6.20 -14.23
N ILE A 343 -6.42 7.48 -13.95
CA ILE A 343 -5.60 8.60 -14.46
C ILE A 343 -4.66 9.21 -13.41
N MET A 344 -4.96 8.98 -12.13
CA MET A 344 -4.20 9.50 -11.01
C MET A 344 -4.35 8.66 -9.74
N ARG A 345 -3.46 8.92 -8.77
CA ARG A 345 -3.52 8.40 -7.39
C ARG A 345 -3.28 9.53 -6.39
N GLY A 346 -3.70 9.32 -5.15
CA GLY A 346 -3.62 10.27 -4.05
C GLY A 346 -4.85 11.15 -3.92
N CYS A 347 -5.09 11.67 -2.72
CA CYS A 347 -6.24 12.51 -2.41
C CYS A 347 -5.88 13.63 -1.43
N PHE A 348 -6.04 14.89 -1.84
CA PHE A 348 -5.75 16.05 -0.97
C PHE A 348 -6.80 16.24 0.14
N GLY A 349 -7.99 15.64 -0.02
CA GLY A 349 -9.16 15.90 0.82
C GLY A 349 -8.98 15.50 2.29
N GLY A 350 -8.17 14.48 2.58
CA GLY A 350 -7.86 14.08 3.96
C GLY A 350 -9.07 13.70 4.80
N CYS A 351 -10.13 13.20 4.16
CA CYS A 351 -11.34 12.75 4.83
C CYS A 351 -11.03 11.58 5.77
N THR A 352 -11.43 11.68 7.03
CA THR A 352 -11.17 10.66 8.08
C THR A 352 -11.86 9.32 7.81
N PHE A 353 -12.89 9.29 6.96
CA PHE A 353 -13.59 8.07 6.56
C PHE A 353 -12.95 7.37 5.33
N CYS A 354 -12.00 8.02 4.66
CA CYS A 354 -11.45 7.56 3.39
C CYS A 354 -10.02 7.04 3.57
N SER A 355 -9.77 5.80 3.15
CA SER A 355 -8.45 5.18 3.22
C SER A 355 -7.43 5.77 2.24
N ILE A 356 -7.88 6.45 1.16
CA ILE A 356 -7.00 6.92 0.08
C ILE A 356 -5.90 7.83 0.61
N THR A 357 -6.23 8.78 1.48
CA THR A 357 -5.21 9.70 2.01
C THR A 357 -4.20 8.98 2.92
N GLU A 358 -4.63 8.02 3.73
CA GLU A 358 -3.73 7.28 4.61
C GLU A 358 -2.88 6.24 3.87
N HIS A 359 -3.38 5.70 2.75
CA HIS A 359 -2.70 4.69 1.95
C HIS A 359 -1.90 5.32 0.81
N GLU A 360 -2.54 6.05 -0.10
CA GLU A 360 -1.88 6.63 -1.28
C GLU A 360 -1.22 7.99 -1.00
N GLY A 361 -1.59 8.64 0.11
CA GLY A 361 -1.08 9.94 0.50
C GLY A 361 -1.89 11.13 -0.05
N ARG A 362 -1.47 12.33 0.34
CA ARG A 362 -2.10 13.61 -0.06
C ARG A 362 -1.59 14.18 -1.38
N ILE A 363 -0.46 13.66 -1.87
CA ILE A 363 0.21 14.16 -3.06
C ILE A 363 -0.41 13.47 -4.28
N ILE A 364 -0.95 14.27 -5.19
CA ILE A 364 -1.55 13.76 -6.42
C ILE A 364 -0.44 13.30 -7.38
N GLN A 365 -0.49 12.03 -7.76
CA GLN A 365 0.37 11.40 -8.76
C GLN A 365 -0.44 11.27 -10.05
N ASN A 366 0.12 11.74 -11.15
CA ASN A 366 -0.61 11.83 -12.41
C ASN A 366 0.08 10.98 -13.47
N ARG A 367 -0.69 10.18 -14.20
CA ARG A 367 -0.22 9.58 -15.44
C ARG A 367 -0.10 10.64 -16.53
N SER A 368 0.75 10.39 -17.52
CA SER A 368 0.74 11.23 -18.72
C SER A 368 -0.51 10.95 -19.55
N GLU A 369 -0.91 11.98 -20.30
CA GLU A 369 -1.99 11.86 -21.29
C GLU A 369 -1.68 10.75 -22.31
N GLY A 370 -0.42 10.64 -22.75
CA GLY A 370 0.00 9.60 -23.67
C GLY A 370 -0.20 8.19 -23.12
N SER A 371 0.15 7.91 -21.85
CA SER A 371 -0.10 6.60 -21.25
C SER A 371 -1.59 6.29 -21.12
N VAL A 372 -2.40 7.28 -20.74
CA VAL A 372 -3.86 7.14 -20.66
C VAL A 372 -4.46 6.80 -22.01
N LEU A 373 -4.09 7.52 -23.07
CA LEU A 373 -4.57 7.27 -24.43
C LEU A 373 -4.17 5.88 -24.94
N ARG A 374 -2.92 5.45 -24.70
CA ARG A 374 -2.47 4.09 -25.05
C ARG A 374 -3.24 3.00 -24.31
N GLU A 375 -3.65 3.24 -23.06
CA GLU A 375 -4.51 2.28 -22.35
C GLU A 375 -5.93 2.24 -22.93
N ILE A 376 -6.51 3.38 -23.27
CA ILE A 376 -7.81 3.45 -23.94
C ILE A 376 -7.78 2.71 -25.29
N GLU A 377 -6.72 2.91 -26.08
CA GLU A 377 -6.51 2.16 -27.34
C GLU A 377 -6.42 0.65 -27.09
N ARG A 378 -5.66 0.22 -26.06
CA ARG A 378 -5.60 -1.19 -25.67
C ARG A 378 -6.97 -1.75 -25.27
N ILE A 379 -7.78 -0.98 -24.54
CA ILE A 379 -9.14 -1.40 -24.18
C ILE A 379 -10.00 -1.55 -25.42
N ARG A 380 -9.98 -0.55 -26.31
CA ARG A 380 -10.71 -0.56 -27.58
C ARG A 380 -10.35 -1.78 -28.43
N ASP A 381 -9.06 -2.10 -28.52
CA ASP A 381 -8.56 -3.09 -29.47
C ASP A 381 -8.56 -4.52 -28.91
N LYS A 382 -8.45 -4.69 -27.58
CA LYS A 382 -8.18 -6.00 -26.97
C LYS A 382 -9.21 -6.47 -25.95
N THR A 383 -10.02 -5.59 -25.37
CA THR A 383 -10.96 -6.01 -24.31
C THR A 383 -12.29 -6.48 -24.93
N PRO A 384 -12.69 -7.75 -24.75
CA PRO A 384 -13.94 -8.24 -25.29
C PRO A 384 -15.16 -7.49 -24.75
N GLY A 385 -16.13 -7.22 -25.63
CA GLY A 385 -17.38 -6.57 -25.27
C GLY A 385 -17.29 -5.06 -25.03
N PHE A 386 -16.19 -4.40 -25.44
CA PHE A 386 -16.08 -2.95 -25.36
C PHE A 386 -17.16 -2.27 -26.23
N THR A 387 -17.93 -1.39 -25.63
CA THR A 387 -19.10 -0.74 -26.26
C THR A 387 -18.77 0.60 -26.91
N GLY A 388 -17.50 1.03 -26.87
CA GLY A 388 -17.09 2.38 -27.26
C GLY A 388 -17.12 3.40 -26.11
N VAL A 389 -17.55 2.99 -24.90
CA VAL A 389 -17.65 3.86 -23.73
C VAL A 389 -16.68 3.40 -22.64
N ILE A 390 -15.81 4.30 -22.21
CA ILE A 390 -15.02 4.14 -20.97
C ILE A 390 -15.97 4.37 -19.79
N SER A 391 -16.15 3.34 -18.96
CA SER A 391 -17.17 3.34 -17.89
C SER A 391 -16.81 4.28 -16.75
N ASP A 392 -15.52 4.44 -16.50
CA ASP A 392 -15.00 5.24 -15.39
C ASP A 392 -13.58 5.75 -15.69
N VAL A 393 -13.29 6.94 -15.16
CA VAL A 393 -11.96 7.56 -15.21
C VAL A 393 -11.45 7.59 -13.77
N GLY A 394 -10.75 6.52 -13.40
CA GLY A 394 -10.43 6.18 -12.03
C GLY A 394 -9.60 7.22 -11.29
N GLY A 395 -9.88 7.31 -9.99
CA GLY A 395 -9.32 8.23 -9.00
C GLY A 395 -10.36 8.54 -7.92
N PRO A 396 -10.05 9.42 -6.95
CA PRO A 396 -11.04 9.93 -6.01
C PRO A 396 -12.28 10.52 -6.70
N THR A 397 -13.43 10.53 -5.98
CA THR A 397 -14.71 11.08 -6.47
C THR A 397 -14.60 12.49 -7.05
N ALA A 398 -13.73 13.33 -6.47
CA ALA A 398 -13.40 14.62 -7.05
C ALA A 398 -12.26 14.46 -8.06
N ASN A 399 -12.41 15.05 -9.26
CA ASN A 399 -11.31 15.07 -10.22
C ASN A 399 -10.17 15.98 -9.71
N MET A 400 -9.06 15.34 -9.35
CA MET A 400 -7.83 15.96 -8.85
C MET A 400 -6.67 15.92 -9.86
N TYR A 401 -6.91 15.46 -11.09
CA TYR A 401 -5.88 15.30 -12.09
C TYR A 401 -5.12 16.61 -12.35
N ARG A 402 -3.79 16.53 -12.34
CA ARG A 402 -2.81 17.62 -12.43
C ARG A 402 -2.86 18.67 -11.32
N MET A 403 -3.67 18.49 -10.28
CA MET A 403 -3.69 19.44 -9.17
C MET A 403 -2.38 19.41 -8.39
N ALA A 404 -1.89 20.61 -8.06
CA ALA A 404 -0.69 20.79 -7.25
C ALA A 404 -0.81 22.04 -6.36
N CYS A 405 0.01 22.11 -5.31
CA CYS A 405 0.16 23.32 -4.51
C CYS A 405 0.63 24.49 -5.39
N LYS A 406 0.12 25.71 -5.19
CA LYS A 406 0.56 26.89 -5.96
C LYS A 406 2.01 27.29 -5.66
N ASP A 407 2.38 27.27 -4.39
CA ASP A 407 3.71 27.70 -3.96
C ASP A 407 4.77 26.60 -4.18
N ARG A 408 5.83 26.93 -4.90
CA ARG A 408 6.98 26.04 -5.14
C ARG A 408 7.73 25.69 -3.86
N ARG A 409 7.67 26.51 -2.81
CA ARG A 409 8.22 26.18 -1.48
C ARG A 409 7.34 25.17 -0.74
N SER A 410 6.02 25.31 -0.80
CA SER A 410 5.07 24.30 -0.29
C SER A 410 5.05 23.01 -1.12
N ARG A 411 5.43 23.06 -2.41
CA ARG A 411 5.70 21.87 -3.24
C ARG A 411 6.96 21.12 -2.81
N ARG A 412 7.88 21.74 -2.05
CA ARG A 412 9.00 21.00 -1.48
C ARG A 412 8.44 20.09 -0.40
N PRO A 413 8.67 18.77 -0.49
CA PRO A 413 8.16 17.82 0.48
C PRO A 413 8.53 18.22 1.93
N ALA A 414 9.69 18.89 2.11
CA ALA A 414 10.20 19.35 3.39
C ALA A 414 9.45 20.53 4.07
N GLY A 415 8.65 21.31 3.35
CA GLY A 415 8.19 22.64 3.78
C GLY A 415 6.79 22.74 4.39
N CYS A 416 5.95 21.70 4.27
CA CYS A 416 4.57 21.72 4.77
C CYS A 416 4.31 20.54 5.71
N ARG A 417 3.98 20.80 6.97
CA ARG A 417 3.20 19.90 7.83
C ARG A 417 1.79 20.49 7.91
N PRO A 418 0.84 20.10 7.04
CA PRO A 418 -0.51 20.66 7.13
C PRO A 418 -1.11 20.26 8.48
N ALA A 419 -1.65 21.24 9.22
CA ALA A 419 -2.39 20.98 10.45
C ALA A 419 -3.55 20.00 10.17
N SER A 420 -3.84 19.14 11.14
CA SER A 420 -4.82 18.06 11.09
C SER A 420 -6.29 18.51 11.15
N SER A 421 -6.60 19.78 10.83
CA SER A 421 -7.94 20.34 10.96
C SER A 421 -8.50 20.81 9.61
N PRO A 422 -9.69 20.34 9.20
CA PRO A 422 -10.43 20.93 8.09
C PRO A 422 -11.13 22.19 8.62
N THR A 423 -10.39 23.28 8.84
CA THR A 423 -11.03 24.56 9.14
C THR A 423 -11.61 25.09 7.84
N SER A 424 -12.93 25.21 7.82
CA SER A 424 -13.75 25.66 6.70
C SER A 424 -13.18 26.90 6.00
N ALA A 425 -13.29 26.92 4.68
CA ALA A 425 -13.12 28.10 3.87
C ALA A 425 -14.15 29.17 4.32
N ARG A 426 -13.76 30.05 5.25
CA ARG A 426 -14.50 31.30 5.48
C ARG A 426 -14.01 32.34 4.49
N THR A 427 -14.97 32.82 3.72
CA THR A 427 -14.91 34.00 2.87
C THR A 427 -14.46 35.22 3.67
N SER A 428 -13.48 35.92 3.08
CA SER A 428 -12.98 37.27 3.34
C SER A 428 -13.78 38.22 4.24
N THR A 429 -13.12 38.79 5.25
CA THR A 429 -12.92 40.26 5.40
C THR A 429 -11.81 40.54 6.45
N PRO A 430 -11.08 41.67 6.38
CA PRO A 430 -9.72 41.78 6.89
C PRO A 430 -9.64 42.40 8.29
N ARG A 431 -8.75 41.87 9.14
CA ARG A 431 -8.07 42.64 10.19
C ARG A 431 -6.76 41.97 10.62
N THR A 432 -5.70 42.70 10.31
CA THR A 432 -4.38 42.78 10.97
C THR A 432 -4.16 41.92 12.21
N THR A 433 -3.25 40.95 12.11
CA THR A 433 -2.04 40.81 12.96
C THR A 433 -1.22 39.61 12.46
N THR A 434 0.10 39.79 12.47
CA THR A 434 1.13 38.91 11.92
C THR A 434 1.29 37.60 12.69
N SER A 435 0.90 36.48 12.07
CA SER A 435 1.61 35.19 12.19
C SER A 435 1.43 34.39 10.90
N SER A 436 2.53 34.00 10.26
CA SER A 436 2.54 33.41 8.93
C SER A 436 2.34 31.89 8.99
N ALA A 437 1.13 31.42 9.21
CA ALA A 437 0.74 30.05 8.88
C ALA A 437 0.32 30.00 7.40
N SER A 438 1.20 29.53 6.52
CA SER A 438 0.88 29.43 5.08
C SER A 438 -0.16 28.34 4.84
N THR A 439 -1.43 28.73 4.66
CA THR A 439 -2.46 27.87 4.09
C THR A 439 -2.16 27.68 2.60
N ALA A 440 -1.61 26.53 2.23
CA ALA A 440 -1.28 26.22 0.84
C ALA A 440 -2.57 26.06 0.01
N ARG A 441 -2.81 27.02 -0.90
CA ARG A 441 -3.91 26.92 -1.87
C ARG A 441 -3.49 26.01 -3.03
N CYS A 442 -4.33 25.03 -3.38
CA CYS A 442 -4.16 24.20 -4.57
C CYS A 442 -4.61 24.95 -5.84
N ALA A 443 -4.02 24.62 -6.99
CA ALA A 443 -4.52 25.01 -8.32
C ALA A 443 -4.57 23.79 -9.23
N ARG A 444 -5.39 23.88 -10.28
CA ARG A 444 -5.36 22.98 -11.44
C ARG A 444 -4.27 23.42 -12.41
#